data_AF-A0A960AYL3-F1
#
_entry.id   AF-A0A960AYL3-F1
#
_cell.length_a   1.000
_cell.length_b   1.000
_cell.length_c   1.000
_cell.angle_alpha   90.00
_cell.angle_beta   90.00
_cell.angle_gamma   90.00
#
_symmetry.space_group_name_H-M   'P 1'
#
loop_
_entity.id
_entity.type
_entity.pdbx_description
1 polymer ?
#
loop_
_entity_poly.entity_id
_entity_poly.type
_entity_poly.pdbx_seq_one_letter_code
_entity_poly.pdbx_strand_id
1 'polypeptide(L)'
;MNRWYERPEGEPMLLRKVPRLASWNKSSDPDQVRLREYLEDTAELVAASRLDEPWALRLDVGLPADRDLIDMADLDNYAFPLAMYLQTDDLVSVWCSKRHSPTSSVLMAPVRESGPPESVFTVRTTASAQTTAYKEQVRTAVAGAAELPAGAVQLQISFAVGPSRNWLNLWKPTIDALDPLLGATSPGRAWHPKDGRITDLGLHLCVDADLGNQVLVAIAAEPAG
;
A
#
# COMPACT_ATOMS: atom_id res chain seq x y z
N MET A 1 -6.64 -18.56 -3.80
CA MET A 1 -6.14 -17.94 -5.07
C MET A 1 -6.07 -16.43 -4.90
N ASN A 2 -5.05 -15.73 -5.44
CA ASN A 2 -4.97 -14.26 -5.36
C ASN A 2 -6.09 -13.58 -6.17
N ARG A 3 -6.60 -12.45 -5.68
CA ARG A 3 -7.58 -11.60 -6.36
C ARG A 3 -6.99 -10.23 -6.64
N TRP A 4 -7.45 -9.60 -7.71
CA TRP A 4 -7.05 -8.26 -8.13
C TRP A 4 -8.32 -7.43 -8.26
N TYR A 5 -8.23 -6.16 -7.92
CA TYR A 5 -9.33 -5.24 -8.01
C TYR A 5 -8.88 -4.01 -8.78
N GLU A 6 -9.77 -3.41 -9.56
CA GLU A 6 -9.50 -2.17 -10.26
C GLU A 6 -9.27 -1.01 -9.28
N ARG A 7 -8.57 0.03 -9.74
CA ARG A 7 -8.54 1.31 -9.03
C ARG A 7 -9.95 1.89 -9.04
N PRO A 8 -10.53 2.26 -7.88
CA PRO A 8 -11.87 2.79 -7.86
C PRO A 8 -11.94 4.14 -8.59
N GLU A 9 -13.00 4.27 -9.38
CA GLU A 9 -13.38 5.46 -10.12
C GLU A 9 -14.63 6.08 -9.51
N GLY A 10 -14.80 7.38 -9.69
CA GLY A 10 -15.87 8.15 -9.07
C GLY A 10 -15.43 9.57 -8.77
N GLU A 11 -16.30 10.35 -8.16
CA GLU A 11 -15.99 11.70 -7.70
C GLU A 11 -15.31 11.62 -6.31
N PRO A 12 -13.99 11.89 -6.21
CA PRO A 12 -13.31 11.80 -4.94
C PRO A 12 -13.58 13.03 -4.08
N MET A 13 -13.62 12.84 -2.76
CA MET A 13 -13.79 13.93 -1.80
C MET A 13 -12.45 14.61 -1.55
N LEU A 14 -12.41 15.94 -1.64
CA LEU A 14 -11.20 16.69 -1.32
C LEU A 14 -10.92 16.64 0.19
N LEU A 15 -9.69 16.29 0.56
CA LEU A 15 -9.28 16.23 1.96
C LEU A 15 -9.16 17.64 2.55
N ARG A 16 -9.77 17.85 3.73
CA ARG A 16 -9.71 19.13 4.46
C ARG A 16 -8.40 19.30 5.23
N LYS A 17 -7.67 18.20 5.44
CA LYS A 17 -6.36 18.15 6.10
C LYS A 17 -5.34 17.46 5.19
N VAL A 18 -4.10 17.94 5.24
CA VAL A 18 -3.00 17.35 4.47
C VAL A 18 -2.72 15.92 4.98
N PRO A 19 -2.65 14.91 4.08
CA PRO A 19 -2.23 13.57 4.46
C PRO A 19 -0.93 13.57 5.26
N ARG A 20 -0.88 12.76 6.31
CA ARG A 20 0.29 12.62 7.17
C ARG A 20 0.86 11.21 7.05
N LEU A 21 2.18 11.14 7.03
CA LEU A 21 2.91 9.88 7.12
C LEU A 21 2.66 9.24 8.49
N ALA A 22 2.73 7.91 8.55
CA ALA A 22 2.79 7.19 9.81
C ALA A 22 3.90 7.77 10.71
N SER A 23 3.52 8.15 11.93
CA SER A 23 4.44 8.62 12.95
C SER A 23 4.63 7.52 13.99
N TRP A 24 5.87 7.33 14.44
CA TRP A 24 6.24 6.42 15.53
C TRP A 24 6.67 7.20 16.78
N ASN A 25 6.47 8.51 16.79
CA ASN A 25 6.77 9.38 17.91
C ASN A 25 5.79 9.14 19.07
N LYS A 26 6.13 9.66 20.26
CA LYS A 26 5.24 9.64 21.43
C LYS A 26 3.91 10.32 21.11
N SER A 27 2.82 9.87 21.73
CA SER A 27 1.45 10.32 21.40
C SER A 27 1.20 11.84 21.52
N SER A 28 1.99 12.54 22.33
CA SER A 28 1.94 13.99 22.52
C SER A 28 2.80 14.78 21.53
N ASP A 29 3.55 14.09 20.67
CA ASP A 29 4.38 14.70 19.65
C ASP A 29 3.51 15.42 18.61
N PRO A 30 3.91 16.62 18.13
CA PRO A 30 3.12 17.37 17.15
C PRO A 30 2.75 16.57 15.90
N ASP A 31 3.60 15.63 15.45
CA ASP A 31 3.30 14.83 14.27
C ASP A 31 2.23 13.78 14.53
N GLN A 32 2.17 13.22 15.75
CA GLN A 32 1.09 12.34 16.18
C GLN A 32 -0.25 13.07 16.29
N VAL A 33 -0.23 14.30 16.83
CA VAL A 33 -1.44 15.13 16.92
C VAL A 33 -1.98 15.43 15.52
N ARG A 34 -1.11 15.90 14.60
CA ARG A 34 -1.50 16.18 13.22
C ARG A 34 -1.98 14.95 12.46
N LEU A 35 -1.35 13.79 12.68
CA LEU A 35 -1.79 12.53 12.09
C LEU A 35 -3.19 12.19 12.56
N ARG A 36 -3.47 12.27 13.86
CA ARG A 36 -4.79 12.00 14.42
C ARG A 36 -5.86 12.96 13.90
N GLU A 37 -5.58 14.25 13.88
CA GLU A 37 -6.49 15.26 13.33
C GLU A 37 -6.85 14.97 11.87
N TYR A 38 -5.86 14.56 11.06
CA TYR A 38 -6.10 14.14 9.67
C TYR A 38 -7.00 12.90 9.59
N LEU A 39 -6.75 11.88 10.42
CA LEU A 39 -7.52 10.63 10.41
C LEU A 39 -8.97 10.84 10.87
N GLU A 40 -9.17 11.58 11.95
CA GLU A 40 -10.49 11.93 12.48
C GLU A 40 -11.30 12.77 11.48
N ASP A 41 -10.68 13.81 10.90
CA ASP A 41 -11.32 14.63 9.87
C ASP A 41 -11.67 13.80 8.62
N THR A 42 -10.77 12.95 8.16
CA THR A 42 -11.04 12.11 6.98
C THR A 42 -12.16 11.11 7.25
N ALA A 43 -12.21 10.51 8.44
CA ALA A 43 -13.27 9.59 8.82
C ALA A 43 -14.65 10.25 8.91
N GLU A 44 -14.71 11.48 9.42
CA GLU A 44 -15.95 12.29 9.39
C GLU A 44 -16.36 12.60 7.94
N LEU A 45 -15.40 13.00 7.09
CA LEU A 45 -15.64 13.34 5.69
C LEU A 45 -16.28 12.18 4.93
N VAL A 46 -15.76 10.96 5.11
CA VAL A 46 -16.22 9.77 4.38
C VAL A 46 -17.34 8.99 5.08
N ALA A 47 -17.86 9.48 6.22
CA ALA A 47 -18.80 8.73 7.05
C ALA A 47 -20.09 8.34 6.29
N ALA A 48 -20.58 9.23 5.40
CA ALA A 48 -21.76 8.98 4.58
C ALA A 48 -21.51 8.01 3.41
N SER A 49 -20.25 7.70 3.12
CA SER A 49 -19.81 6.82 2.03
C SER A 49 -19.39 5.43 2.52
N ARG A 50 -19.71 5.08 3.78
CA ARG A 50 -19.48 3.73 4.30
C ARG A 50 -20.32 2.71 3.55
N LEU A 51 -19.75 1.53 3.36
CA LEU A 51 -20.31 0.44 2.59
C LEU A 51 -20.38 -0.80 3.48
N ASP A 52 -21.48 -1.55 3.33
CA ASP A 52 -21.71 -2.84 4.02
C ASP A 52 -21.34 -4.04 3.12
N GLU A 53 -20.52 -3.80 2.11
CA GLU A 53 -20.04 -4.78 1.14
C GLU A 53 -18.54 -4.59 0.87
N PRO A 54 -17.83 -5.58 0.28
CA PRO A 54 -16.42 -5.44 -0.03
C PRO A 54 -16.10 -4.15 -0.80
N TRP A 55 -15.20 -3.35 -0.24
CA TRP A 55 -14.92 -2.01 -0.72
C TRP A 55 -13.42 -1.72 -0.87
N ALA A 56 -13.14 -0.72 -1.72
CA ALA A 56 -11.81 -0.22 -1.98
C ALA A 56 -11.66 1.21 -1.44
N LEU A 57 -10.53 1.45 -0.78
CA LEU A 57 -10.06 2.79 -0.47
C LEU A 57 -9.18 3.29 -1.61
N ARG A 58 -9.32 4.55 -2.01
CA ARG A 58 -8.35 5.26 -2.82
C ARG A 58 -7.94 6.56 -2.14
N LEU A 59 -6.65 6.73 -1.96
CA LEU A 59 -6.01 7.96 -1.48
C LEU A 59 -5.14 8.55 -2.59
N ASP A 60 -5.40 9.81 -2.94
CA ASP A 60 -4.59 10.56 -3.88
C ASP A 60 -3.87 11.69 -3.13
N VAL A 61 -2.56 11.55 -2.97
CA VAL A 61 -1.72 12.51 -2.24
C VAL A 61 -1.23 13.61 -3.19
N GLY A 62 -1.71 14.82 -2.96
CA GLY A 62 -1.17 16.02 -3.60
C GLY A 62 0.06 16.52 -2.87
N LEU A 63 1.17 16.64 -3.59
CA LEU A 63 2.43 17.18 -3.09
C LEU A 63 2.76 18.54 -3.76
N PRO A 64 3.42 19.46 -3.03
CA PRO A 64 3.95 20.70 -3.61
C PRO A 64 4.90 20.43 -4.80
N ALA A 65 4.94 21.34 -5.77
CA ALA A 65 5.73 21.19 -7.00
C ALA A 65 7.24 21.14 -6.78
N ASP A 66 7.73 21.67 -5.65
CA ASP A 66 9.14 21.65 -5.25
C ASP A 66 9.54 20.37 -4.51
N ARG A 67 8.58 19.48 -4.22
CA ARG A 67 8.84 18.21 -3.55
C ARG A 67 9.09 17.10 -4.57
N ASP A 68 10.18 16.36 -4.38
CA ASP A 68 10.49 15.18 -5.18
C ASP A 68 9.44 14.08 -4.96
N LEU A 69 8.92 13.52 -6.06
CA LEU A 69 7.94 12.43 -6.03
C LEU A 69 8.58 11.06 -5.87
N ILE A 70 9.84 10.85 -6.26
CA ILE A 70 10.46 9.53 -6.37
C ILE A 70 11.55 9.25 -5.32
N ASP A 71 11.99 10.26 -4.57
CA ASP A 71 13.02 10.11 -3.53
C ASP A 71 12.44 10.09 -2.09
N MET A 72 11.22 10.59 -1.90
CA MET A 72 10.57 10.68 -0.59
C MET A 72 9.08 10.31 -0.68
N ALA A 73 8.43 10.25 0.49
CA ALA A 73 6.97 10.11 0.59
C ALA A 73 6.47 8.73 0.13
N ASP A 74 6.96 7.68 0.78
CA ASP A 74 6.54 6.30 0.56
C ASP A 74 5.02 6.18 0.74
N LEU A 75 4.35 5.59 -0.24
CA LEU A 75 2.88 5.61 -0.31
C LEU A 75 2.22 4.73 0.75
N ASP A 76 2.88 3.66 1.16
CA ASP A 76 2.44 2.82 2.27
C ASP A 76 2.41 3.60 3.59
N ASN A 77 3.36 4.52 3.80
CA ASN A 77 3.38 5.38 4.99
C ASN A 77 2.22 6.39 5.02
N TYR A 78 1.62 6.75 3.87
CA TYR A 78 0.36 7.52 3.84
C TYR A 78 -0.87 6.63 3.95
N ALA A 79 -0.89 5.51 3.22
CA ALA A 79 -2.05 4.65 3.10
C ALA A 79 -2.32 3.86 4.38
N PHE A 80 -1.28 3.31 5.01
CA PHE A 80 -1.39 2.44 6.18
C PHE A 80 -2.16 3.07 7.34
N PRO A 81 -1.84 4.27 7.85
CA PRO A 81 -2.57 4.84 8.97
C PRO A 81 -4.04 5.11 8.62
N LEU A 82 -4.33 5.55 7.40
CA LEU A 82 -5.71 5.80 6.96
C LEU A 82 -6.51 4.49 6.84
N ALA A 83 -5.94 3.49 6.18
CA ALA A 83 -6.56 2.17 6.04
C ALA A 83 -6.81 1.54 7.41
N MET A 84 -5.83 1.55 8.31
CA MET A 84 -5.98 1.04 9.69
C MET A 84 -7.08 1.77 10.48
N TYR A 85 -7.28 3.07 10.23
CA TYR A 85 -8.28 3.88 10.93
C TYR A 85 -9.69 3.65 10.38
N LEU A 86 -9.83 3.42 9.07
CA LEU A 86 -11.11 3.24 8.39
C LEU A 86 -11.54 1.78 8.23
N GLN A 87 -10.64 0.82 8.46
CA GLN A 87 -10.88 -0.59 8.13
C GLN A 87 -12.17 -1.13 8.78
N THR A 88 -12.84 -1.95 7.99
CA THR A 88 -13.80 -2.98 8.41
C THR A 88 -13.32 -4.31 7.84
N ASP A 89 -14.00 -5.41 8.15
CA ASP A 89 -13.69 -6.72 7.56
C ASP A 89 -13.87 -6.72 6.02
N ASP A 90 -14.60 -5.74 5.48
CA ASP A 90 -14.90 -5.57 4.07
C ASP A 90 -13.89 -4.70 3.29
N LEU A 91 -12.85 -4.14 3.95
CA LEU A 91 -11.79 -3.43 3.25
C LEU A 91 -10.87 -4.43 2.53
N VAL A 92 -11.10 -4.61 1.23
CA VAL A 92 -10.38 -5.63 0.44
C VAL A 92 -9.41 -5.06 -0.60
N SER A 93 -9.40 -3.74 -0.82
CA SER A 93 -8.42 -3.11 -1.71
C SER A 93 -8.05 -1.71 -1.24
N VAL A 94 -6.78 -1.35 -1.34
CA VAL A 94 -6.29 0.00 -1.06
C VAL A 94 -5.43 0.47 -2.22
N TRP A 95 -5.78 1.63 -2.74
CA TRP A 95 -5.04 2.34 -3.76
C TRP A 95 -4.48 3.63 -3.17
N CYS A 96 -3.21 3.90 -3.42
CA CYS A 96 -2.57 5.14 -3.00
C CYS A 96 -1.76 5.67 -4.17
N SER A 97 -1.85 6.96 -4.47
CA SER A 97 -0.99 7.60 -5.47
C SER A 97 -0.43 8.92 -4.96
N LYS A 98 0.66 9.39 -5.55
CA LYS A 98 1.17 10.74 -5.32
C LYS A 98 1.44 11.46 -6.63
N ARG A 99 1.12 12.75 -6.64
CA ARG A 99 1.36 13.65 -7.78
C ARG A 99 1.55 15.07 -7.30
N HIS A 100 2.14 15.92 -8.13
CA HIS A 100 2.13 17.35 -7.87
C HIS A 100 0.70 17.88 -8.00
N SER A 101 0.15 18.34 -6.88
CA SER A 101 -1.19 18.89 -6.79
C SER A 101 -1.31 19.70 -5.50
N PRO A 102 -2.01 20.86 -5.52
CA PRO A 102 -2.26 21.63 -4.31
C PRO A 102 -3.23 20.92 -3.35
N THR A 103 -3.94 19.90 -3.81
CA THR A 103 -4.98 19.20 -3.03
C THR A 103 -4.78 17.69 -3.06
N SER A 104 -5.17 17.05 -1.97
CA SER A 104 -5.27 15.59 -1.84
C SER A 104 -6.74 15.19 -1.80
N SER A 105 -7.06 13.96 -2.20
CA SER A 105 -8.44 13.47 -2.24
C SER A 105 -8.55 12.02 -1.80
N VAL A 106 -9.76 11.63 -1.37
CA VAL A 106 -10.08 10.27 -0.92
C VAL A 106 -11.36 9.78 -1.58
N LEU A 107 -11.43 8.49 -1.88
CA LEU A 107 -12.64 7.83 -2.38
C LEU A 107 -12.80 6.47 -1.68
N MET A 108 -14.03 6.19 -1.24
CA MET A 108 -14.49 4.86 -0.87
C MET A 108 -15.51 4.41 -1.91
N ALA A 109 -15.33 3.22 -2.47
CA ALA A 109 -16.23 2.68 -3.49
C ALA A 109 -16.30 1.15 -3.41
N PRO A 110 -17.40 0.54 -3.89
CA PRO A 110 -17.46 -0.92 -4.06
C PRO A 110 -16.32 -1.41 -4.95
N VAL A 111 -15.82 -2.63 -4.68
CA VAL A 111 -14.75 -3.19 -5.52
C VAL A 111 -15.27 -3.70 -6.85
N ARG A 112 -14.43 -3.59 -7.87
CA ARG A 112 -14.59 -4.29 -9.16
C ARG A 112 -13.41 -5.23 -9.30
N GLU A 113 -13.66 -6.54 -9.42
CA GLU A 113 -12.60 -7.51 -9.67
C GLU A 113 -12.01 -7.29 -11.07
N SER A 114 -10.69 -7.40 -11.17
CA SER A 114 -9.95 -7.35 -12.42
C SER A 114 -9.17 -8.65 -12.66
N GLY A 115 -8.70 -8.83 -13.89
CA GLY A 115 -7.68 -9.84 -14.18
C GLY A 115 -6.35 -9.50 -13.52
N PRO A 116 -5.44 -10.49 -13.34
CA PRO A 116 -4.09 -10.21 -12.90
C PRO A 116 -3.37 -9.28 -13.90
N PRO A 117 -2.42 -8.45 -13.42
CA PRO A 117 -1.47 -7.77 -14.30
C PRO A 117 -0.71 -8.76 -15.18
N GLU A 118 -0.14 -8.29 -16.30
CA GLU A 118 0.51 -9.16 -17.29
C GLU A 118 1.69 -9.95 -16.73
N SER A 119 2.52 -9.30 -15.90
CA SER A 119 3.71 -9.89 -15.30
C SER A 119 3.60 -9.89 -13.78
N VAL A 120 3.53 -11.08 -13.20
CA VAL A 120 3.31 -11.29 -11.76
C VAL A 120 4.33 -12.28 -11.21
N PHE A 121 5.04 -11.88 -10.17
CA PHE A 121 5.82 -12.77 -9.32
C PHE A 121 4.92 -13.33 -8.22
N THR A 122 5.03 -14.63 -7.91
CA THR A 122 4.22 -15.25 -6.86
C THR A 122 5.10 -15.93 -5.83
N VAL A 123 4.70 -15.81 -4.55
CA VAL A 123 5.39 -16.45 -3.44
C VAL A 123 4.40 -16.95 -2.41
N ARG A 124 4.66 -18.16 -1.89
CA ARG A 124 3.99 -18.68 -0.70
C ARG A 124 4.93 -18.50 0.48
N THR A 125 4.53 -17.69 1.44
CA THR A 125 5.26 -17.51 2.69
C THR A 125 4.64 -18.35 3.81
N THR A 126 5.50 -18.93 4.63
CA THR A 126 5.15 -19.67 5.85
C THR A 126 5.67 -18.99 7.11
N ALA A 127 6.56 -17.99 6.93
CA ALA A 127 7.11 -17.20 8.02
C ALA A 127 6.14 -16.12 8.52
N SER A 128 6.33 -15.68 9.76
CA SER A 128 5.65 -14.51 10.31
C SER A 128 6.16 -13.23 9.65
N ALA A 129 5.26 -12.31 9.30
CA ALA A 129 5.62 -11.03 8.66
C ALA A 129 6.51 -10.12 9.52
N GLN A 130 6.63 -10.42 10.82
CA GLN A 130 7.51 -9.71 11.75
C GLN A 130 8.96 -10.22 11.73
N THR A 131 9.28 -11.28 10.97
CA THR A 131 10.63 -11.87 10.95
C THR A 131 11.34 -11.60 9.64
N THR A 132 12.68 -11.61 9.69
CA THR A 132 13.53 -11.51 8.50
C THR A 132 13.24 -12.63 7.49
N ALA A 133 12.89 -13.83 7.97
CA ALA A 133 12.58 -14.98 7.12
C ALA A 133 11.40 -14.70 6.16
N TYR A 134 10.42 -13.89 6.57
CA TYR A 134 9.34 -13.47 5.66
C TYR A 134 9.88 -12.62 4.51
N LYS A 135 10.71 -11.61 4.84
CA LYS A 135 11.32 -10.73 3.84
C LYS A 135 12.23 -11.50 2.89
N GLU A 136 12.99 -12.46 3.41
CA GLU A 136 13.83 -13.35 2.59
C GLU A 136 13.01 -14.18 1.61
N GLN A 137 11.92 -14.81 2.06
CA GLN A 137 11.03 -15.58 1.18
C GLN A 137 10.45 -14.72 0.05
N VAL A 138 9.99 -13.50 0.37
CA VAL A 138 9.49 -12.55 -0.64
C VAL A 138 10.60 -12.13 -1.61
N ARG A 139 11.77 -11.75 -1.10
CA ARG A 139 12.92 -11.32 -1.92
C ARG A 139 13.38 -12.42 -2.88
N THR A 140 13.40 -13.68 -2.44
CA THR A 140 13.77 -14.82 -3.29
C THR A 140 12.87 -14.93 -4.53
N ALA A 141 11.58 -14.63 -4.41
CA ALA A 141 10.64 -14.73 -5.52
C ALA A 141 10.88 -13.67 -6.61
N VAL A 142 11.53 -12.56 -6.27
CA VAL A 142 11.85 -11.46 -7.20
C VAL A 142 13.35 -11.34 -7.50
N ALA A 143 14.20 -12.20 -6.91
CA ALA A 143 15.66 -12.07 -6.99
C ALA A 143 16.24 -12.23 -8.41
N GLY A 144 15.54 -12.94 -9.30
CA GLY A 144 15.93 -13.11 -10.71
C GLY A 144 15.35 -12.06 -11.66
N ALA A 145 14.54 -11.13 -11.15
CA ALA A 145 13.96 -10.08 -11.96
C ALA A 145 15.00 -9.03 -12.34
N ALA A 146 14.83 -8.40 -13.50
CA ALA A 146 15.58 -7.20 -13.83
C ALA A 146 15.11 -6.04 -12.94
N GLU A 147 16.06 -5.26 -12.41
CA GLU A 147 15.74 -4.00 -11.73
C GLU A 147 14.98 -3.09 -12.70
N LEU A 148 13.90 -2.46 -12.22
CA LEU A 148 13.11 -1.54 -13.03
C LEU A 148 13.94 -0.29 -13.40
N PRO A 149 13.88 0.18 -14.67
CA PRO A 149 14.56 1.40 -15.12
C PRO A 149 14.31 2.56 -14.16
N ALA A 150 15.31 3.42 -13.95
CA ALA A 150 15.18 4.58 -13.07
C ALA A 150 13.95 5.44 -13.42
N GLY A 151 13.22 5.88 -12.39
CA GLY A 151 11.99 6.65 -12.54
C GLY A 151 10.86 6.15 -11.65
N ALA A 152 9.68 6.72 -11.88
CA ALA A 152 8.45 6.39 -11.18
C ALA A 152 8.00 4.95 -11.46
N VAL A 153 7.38 4.32 -10.47
CA VAL A 153 6.96 2.91 -10.51
C VAL A 153 5.49 2.79 -10.12
N GLN A 154 4.76 1.99 -10.89
CA GLN A 154 3.46 1.45 -10.50
C GLN A 154 3.69 0.07 -9.85
N LEU A 155 3.20 -0.11 -8.62
CA LEU A 155 3.31 -1.35 -7.86
C LEU A 155 1.92 -1.84 -7.46
N GLN A 156 1.61 -3.09 -7.75
CA GLN A 156 0.44 -3.77 -7.21
C GLN A 156 0.85 -5.04 -6.47
N ILE A 157 0.26 -5.28 -5.29
CA ILE A 157 0.48 -6.49 -4.50
C ILE A 157 -0.87 -7.06 -4.10
N SER A 158 -1.10 -8.33 -4.42
CA SER A 158 -2.25 -9.10 -3.94
C SER A 158 -1.81 -10.06 -2.85
N PHE A 159 -2.56 -10.09 -1.75
CA PHE A 159 -2.39 -11.00 -0.62
C PHE A 159 -3.58 -11.95 -0.55
N ALA A 160 -3.32 -13.26 -0.58
CA ALA A 160 -4.29 -14.25 -0.10
C ALA A 160 -3.86 -14.72 1.29
N VAL A 161 -4.79 -14.62 2.26
CA VAL A 161 -4.52 -14.88 3.69
C VAL A 161 -5.63 -15.72 4.31
N GLY A 162 -5.34 -16.38 5.43
CA GLY A 162 -6.37 -16.99 6.27
C GLY A 162 -7.24 -15.95 7.01
N PRO A 163 -8.44 -16.31 7.48
CA PRO A 163 -9.46 -15.37 7.97
C PRO A 163 -9.05 -14.49 9.16
N SER A 164 -8.12 -14.95 10.00
CA SER A 164 -7.74 -14.25 11.24
C SER A 164 -6.54 -13.32 11.10
N ARG A 165 -6.03 -13.11 9.88
CA ARG A 165 -4.81 -12.33 9.66
C ARG A 165 -5.15 -10.89 9.30
N ASN A 166 -4.64 -9.95 10.09
CA ASN A 166 -4.59 -8.56 9.68
C ASN A 166 -3.60 -8.40 8.51
N TRP A 167 -4.13 -8.27 7.31
CA TRP A 167 -3.37 -8.18 6.06
C TRP A 167 -2.63 -6.85 5.90
N LEU A 168 -3.06 -5.77 6.56
CA LEU A 168 -2.40 -4.47 6.50
C LEU A 168 -0.97 -4.54 7.06
N ASN A 169 -0.75 -5.39 8.06
CA ASN A 169 0.58 -5.62 8.65
C ASN A 169 1.55 -6.35 7.71
N LEU A 170 1.08 -6.88 6.57
CA LEU A 170 1.93 -7.53 5.56
C LEU A 170 2.56 -6.53 4.59
N TRP A 171 2.00 -5.32 4.47
CA TRP A 171 2.38 -4.35 3.44
C TRP A 171 3.85 -3.95 3.55
N LYS A 172 4.22 -3.31 4.67
CA LYS A 172 5.57 -2.81 4.87
C LYS A 172 6.65 -3.90 4.73
N PRO A 173 6.57 -5.06 5.41
CA PRO A 173 7.61 -6.07 5.25
C PRO A 173 7.67 -6.68 3.85
N THR A 174 6.57 -6.68 3.10
CA THR A 174 6.58 -7.12 1.69
C THR A 174 7.27 -6.09 0.81
N ILE A 175 6.92 -4.80 0.94
CA ILE A 175 7.53 -3.71 0.17
C ILE A 175 9.04 -3.61 0.48
N ASP A 176 9.42 -3.69 1.76
CA ASP A 176 10.82 -3.69 2.22
C ASP A 176 11.69 -4.79 1.59
N ALA A 177 11.08 -5.86 1.08
CA ALA A 177 11.76 -6.99 0.44
C ALA A 177 11.93 -6.84 -1.09
N LEU A 178 11.45 -5.73 -1.68
CA LEU A 178 11.44 -5.50 -3.12
C LEU A 178 12.68 -4.73 -3.62
N ASP A 179 13.79 -4.74 -2.85
CA ASP A 179 15.05 -4.15 -3.30
C ASP A 179 15.55 -4.69 -4.66
N PRO A 180 15.31 -5.97 -5.06
CA PRO A 180 15.72 -6.43 -6.39
C PRO A 180 14.95 -5.76 -7.54
N LEU A 181 13.70 -5.33 -7.31
CA LEU A 181 12.88 -4.66 -8.34
C LEU A 181 13.09 -3.15 -8.35
N LEU A 182 13.16 -2.54 -7.16
CA LEU A 182 13.16 -1.08 -7.00
C LEU A 182 14.57 -0.48 -6.94
N GLY A 183 15.58 -1.33 -6.73
CA GLY A 183 16.94 -0.96 -6.38
C GLY A 183 17.07 -0.68 -4.88
N ALA A 184 18.31 -0.75 -4.36
CA ALA A 184 18.62 -0.48 -2.96
C ALA A 184 19.07 0.97 -2.74
N THR A 185 18.69 1.58 -1.62
CA THR A 185 19.13 2.94 -1.23
C THR A 185 20.62 2.99 -0.88
N SER A 186 21.17 1.93 -0.30
CA SER A 186 22.59 1.82 0.00
C SER A 186 23.06 0.35 0.06
N PRO A 187 24.28 0.02 -0.39
CA PRO A 187 24.77 -1.37 -0.44
C PRO A 187 24.87 -2.09 0.91
N GLY A 188 24.89 -1.35 2.03
CA GLY A 188 25.09 -1.91 3.38
C GLY A 188 23.82 -2.01 4.23
N ARG A 189 22.66 -1.55 3.75
CA ARG A 189 21.43 -1.46 4.52
C ARG A 189 20.38 -2.41 3.94
N ALA A 190 20.29 -3.62 4.48
CA ALA A 190 19.29 -4.60 4.07
C ALA A 190 17.86 -4.10 4.34
N TRP A 191 16.92 -4.45 3.48
CA TRP A 191 15.48 -4.12 3.61
C TRP A 191 15.14 -2.63 3.45
N HIS A 192 15.92 -1.92 2.64
CA HIS A 192 15.71 -0.52 2.30
C HIS A 192 15.67 -0.31 0.78
N PRO A 193 14.61 -0.78 0.12
CA PRO A 193 14.39 -0.52 -1.30
C PRO A 193 14.24 0.98 -1.54
N LYS A 194 14.37 1.41 -2.80
CA LYS A 194 13.96 2.75 -3.24
C LYS A 194 12.43 2.81 -3.42
N ASP A 195 11.67 2.48 -2.37
CA ASP A 195 10.20 2.48 -2.34
C ASP A 195 9.59 3.88 -2.48
N GLY A 196 10.37 4.94 -2.23
CA GLY A 196 10.06 6.30 -2.64
C GLY A 196 9.71 6.43 -4.14
N ARG A 197 10.22 5.54 -5.02
CA ARG A 197 9.93 5.55 -6.46
C ARG A 197 8.49 5.18 -6.80
N ILE A 198 7.77 4.52 -5.90
CA ILE A 198 6.40 4.07 -6.14
C ILE A 198 5.49 5.29 -6.14
N THR A 199 4.91 5.64 -7.29
CA THR A 199 3.96 6.77 -7.44
C THR A 199 2.51 6.32 -7.49
N ASP A 200 2.28 5.04 -7.78
CA ASP A 200 0.98 4.40 -7.82
C ASP A 200 1.08 3.02 -7.15
N LEU A 201 0.35 2.84 -6.06
CA LEU A 201 0.35 1.65 -5.23
C LEU A 201 -1.06 1.05 -5.17
N GLY A 202 -1.20 -0.22 -5.55
CA GLY A 202 -2.40 -1.04 -5.35
C GLY A 202 -2.13 -2.21 -4.40
N LEU A 203 -3.00 -2.42 -3.43
CA LEU A 203 -2.87 -3.45 -2.40
C LEU A 203 -4.19 -4.19 -2.29
N HIS A 204 -4.21 -5.50 -2.52
CA HIS A 204 -5.43 -6.29 -2.64
C HIS A 204 -5.48 -7.44 -1.64
N LEU A 205 -6.67 -7.74 -1.14
CA LEU A 205 -6.94 -8.83 -0.22
C LEU A 205 -7.85 -9.88 -0.86
N CYS A 206 -7.49 -11.13 -0.66
CA CYS A 206 -8.36 -12.28 -0.79
C CYS A 206 -8.29 -13.09 0.50
N VAL A 207 -9.45 -13.42 1.09
CA VAL A 207 -9.49 -14.34 2.23
C VAL A 207 -9.70 -15.76 1.71
N ASP A 208 -8.82 -16.66 2.11
CA ASP A 208 -8.81 -18.07 1.71
C ASP A 208 -8.72 -18.94 2.98
N ALA A 209 -9.84 -19.59 3.32
CA ALA A 209 -10.00 -20.34 4.57
C ALA A 209 -9.00 -21.51 4.69
N ASP A 210 -8.52 -22.04 3.56
CA ASP A 210 -7.66 -23.22 3.53
C ASP A 210 -6.17 -22.89 3.74
N LEU A 211 -5.79 -21.60 3.73
CA LEU A 211 -4.39 -21.18 3.88
C LEU A 211 -3.87 -21.29 5.32
N GLY A 212 -4.76 -21.33 6.32
CA GLY A 212 -4.36 -21.25 7.73
C GLY A 212 -3.48 -20.03 8.01
N ASN A 213 -2.22 -20.26 8.40
CA ASN A 213 -1.25 -19.19 8.68
C ASN A 213 -0.37 -18.80 7.49
N GLN A 214 -0.49 -19.48 6.36
CA GLN A 214 0.29 -19.19 5.15
C GLN A 214 -0.25 -17.92 4.48
N VAL A 215 0.63 -17.26 3.72
CA VAL A 215 0.25 -16.12 2.88
C VAL A 215 0.72 -16.38 1.46
N LEU A 216 -0.18 -16.23 0.50
CA LEU A 216 0.20 -16.13 -0.91
C LEU A 216 0.30 -14.67 -1.30
N VAL A 217 1.47 -14.25 -1.76
CA VAL A 217 1.71 -12.89 -2.24
C VAL A 217 1.92 -12.97 -3.75
N ALA A 218 1.23 -12.11 -4.48
CA ALA A 218 1.42 -11.91 -5.90
C ALA A 218 1.80 -10.44 -6.14
N ILE A 219 2.90 -10.20 -6.86
CA ILE A 219 3.55 -8.88 -6.97
C ILE A 219 3.68 -8.55 -8.46
N ALA A 220 3.16 -7.40 -8.85
CA ALA A 220 3.32 -6.82 -10.18
C ALA A 220 3.94 -5.43 -10.05
N ALA A 221 5.00 -5.17 -10.82
CA ALA A 221 5.68 -3.88 -10.79
C ALA A 221 6.13 -3.51 -12.21
N GLU A 222 5.91 -2.26 -12.59
CA GLU A 222 6.23 -1.73 -13.91
C GLU A 222 6.61 -0.24 -13.84
N PRO A 223 7.35 0.29 -14.82
CA PRO A 223 7.58 1.73 -14.91
C PRO A 223 6.25 2.48 -15.05
N ALA A 224 6.08 3.58 -14.32
CA ALA A 224 4.95 4.48 -14.55
C ALA A 224 5.16 5.25 -15.87
N GLY A 225 4.12 5.29 -16.70
CA GLY A 225 4.14 5.95 -18.02
C GLY A 225 4.03 7.47 -17.97
#